data_AF-A0AAF0LSG7-F1
#
_entry.id   AF-A0AAF0LSG7-F1
#
_cell.length_a   1.000
_cell.length_b   1.000
_cell.length_c   1.000
_cell.angle_alpha   90.00
_cell.angle_beta   90.00
_cell.angle_gamma   90.00
#
_symmetry.space_group_name_H-M   'P 1'
#
loop_
_entity.id
_entity.type
_entity.pdbx_description
1 polymer ?
#
loop_
_entity_poly.entity_id
_entity_poly.type
_entity_poly.pdbx_seq_one_letter_code
_entity_poly.pdbx_strand_id
1 'polypeptide(L)'
;MTSWQIEPGQARAIITQAESDAEGIATATRTMESAIGQAIGAVRGGTQSAAALADLAIDPLGVDIVAAKQQVSTAIAATRSAIAAYERGDEEMATNANRHVADVEWGGDE
;
A
#
# COMPACT_ATOMS: atom_id res chain seq x y z
N MET A 1 -5.18 14.34 -24.78
CA MET A 1 -4.78 12.93 -24.84
C MET A 1 -3.97 12.66 -23.60
N THR A 2 -4.57 12.05 -22.58
CA THR A 2 -3.85 11.55 -21.40
C THR A 2 -2.90 10.46 -21.88
N SER A 3 -1.60 10.68 -21.75
CA SER A 3 -0.61 9.68 -22.15
C SER A 3 -0.87 8.41 -21.35
N TRP A 4 -0.94 7.27 -22.04
CA TRP A 4 -0.99 5.94 -21.43
C TRP A 4 0.37 5.53 -20.81
N GLN A 5 1.29 6.48 -20.64
CA GLN A 5 2.59 6.27 -20.03
C GLN A 5 2.46 6.35 -18.52
N ILE A 6 2.77 5.23 -17.88
CA ILE A 6 3.05 5.20 -16.45
C ILE A 6 4.45 5.75 -16.27
N GLU A 7 4.58 6.84 -15.52
CA GLU A 7 5.87 7.39 -15.08
C GLU A 7 6.39 6.53 -13.92
N PRO A 8 7.34 5.60 -14.13
CA PRO A 8 7.62 4.57 -13.14
C PRO A 8 8.24 5.14 -11.86
N GLY A 9 9.01 6.23 -11.98
CA GLY A 9 9.57 6.96 -10.85
C GLY A 9 8.50 7.58 -9.95
N GLN A 10 7.49 8.26 -10.52
CA GLN A 10 6.37 8.82 -9.75
C GLN A 10 5.51 7.71 -9.15
N ALA A 11 5.24 6.64 -9.91
CA ALA A 11 4.44 5.53 -9.45
C ALA A 11 5.09 4.80 -8.25
N ARG A 12 6.42 4.60 -8.28
CA ARG A 12 7.19 4.09 -7.14
C ARG A 12 7.13 5.02 -5.93
N ALA A 13 7.28 6.33 -6.14
CA ALA A 13 7.22 7.30 -5.04
C ALA A 13 5.85 7.31 -4.34
N ILE A 14 4.76 7.25 -5.11
CA ILE A 14 3.39 7.17 -4.57
C ILE A 14 3.19 5.87 -3.77
N ILE A 15 3.71 4.74 -4.25
CA ILE A 15 3.64 3.47 -3.52
C ILE A 15 4.42 3.54 -2.21
N THR A 16 5.64 4.08 -2.22
CA THR A 16 6.43 4.24 -1.00
C THR A 16 5.73 5.15 0.01
N GLN A 17 5.08 6.23 -0.45
CA GLN A 17 4.28 7.07 0.42
C GLN A 17 3.09 6.30 1.00
N ALA A 18 2.36 5.53 0.19
CA ALA A 18 1.24 4.72 0.64
C ALA A 18 1.66 3.65 1.67
N GLU A 19 2.86 3.07 1.53
CA GLU A 19 3.45 2.16 2.53
C GLU A 19 3.71 2.89 3.85
N SER A 20 4.33 4.07 3.80
CA SER A 20 4.56 4.91 4.99
C SER A 20 3.25 5.30 5.68
N ASP A 21 2.22 5.64 4.91
CA ASP A 21 0.90 6.00 5.46
C ASP A 21 0.23 4.79 6.13
N ALA A 22 0.36 3.60 5.54
CA ALA A 22 -0.15 2.36 6.10
C ALA A 22 0.56 1.97 7.42
N GLU A 23 1.87 2.22 7.54
CA GLU A 23 2.61 2.08 8.80
C GLU A 23 2.14 3.08 9.86
N GLY A 24 1.78 4.30 9.45
CA GLY A 24 1.16 5.32 10.28
C GLY A 24 -0.15 4.85 10.91
N ILE A 25 -1.01 4.18 10.13
CA ILE A 25 -2.26 3.57 10.63
C ILE A 25 -1.95 2.56 11.74
N ALA A 26 -1.00 1.65 11.53
CA ALA A 26 -0.66 0.63 12.52
C ALA A 26 -0.11 1.22 13.83
N THR A 27 0.55 2.38 13.76
CA THR A 27 1.05 3.11 14.93
C THR A 27 -0.09 3.82 15.65
N ALA A 28 -1.02 4.44 14.91
CA ALA A 28 -2.22 5.05 15.47
C ALA A 28 -3.11 4.02 16.18
N THR A 29 -3.30 2.82 15.60
CA THR A 29 -4.07 1.74 16.24
C THR A 29 -3.49 1.33 17.59
N ARG A 30 -2.19 1.06 17.65
CA ARG A 30 -1.50 0.71 18.91
C ARG A 30 -1.58 1.83 19.95
N THR A 31 -1.47 3.08 19.51
CA THR A 31 -1.59 4.25 20.39
C THR A 31 -3.00 4.35 20.98
N MET A 32 -4.03 4.13 20.15
CA MET A 32 -5.43 4.10 20.57
C MET A 32 -5.71 2.95 21.55
N GLU A 33 -5.28 1.73 21.26
CA GLU A 33 -5.41 0.57 22.15
C GLU A 33 -4.76 0.84 23.51
N SER A 34 -3.56 1.43 23.51
CA SER A 34 -2.86 1.80 24.74
C SER A 34 -3.61 2.87 25.54
N ALA A 35 -4.13 3.91 24.86
CA ALA A 35 -4.89 4.97 25.50
C ALA A 35 -6.21 4.45 26.11
N ILE A 36 -6.89 3.54 25.42
CA ILE A 36 -8.10 2.88 25.95
C ILE A 36 -7.75 2.04 27.17
N GLY A 37 -6.68 1.23 27.12
CA GLY A 37 -6.22 0.44 28.25
C GLY A 37 -5.87 1.29 29.48
N GLN A 38 -5.20 2.42 29.28
CA GLN A 38 -4.92 3.40 30.34
C GLN A 38 -6.19 4.01 30.92
N ALA A 39 -7.15 4.39 30.06
CA ALA A 39 -8.43 4.93 30.50
C ALA A 39 -9.23 3.92 31.34
N ILE A 40 -9.27 2.64 30.92
CA ILE A 40 -9.92 1.57 31.70
C ILE A 40 -9.28 1.44 33.08
N GLY A 41 -7.94 1.49 33.17
CA GLY A 41 -7.23 1.41 34.45
C GLY A 41 -7.42 2.63 35.36
N ALA A 42 -7.69 3.81 34.78
CA ALA A 42 -7.89 5.05 35.52
C ALA A 42 -9.33 5.23 36.04
N VAL A 43 -10.32 4.60 35.40
CA VAL A 43 -11.73 4.71 35.78
C VAL A 43 -12.06 3.72 36.89
N ARG A 44 -12.85 4.17 37.89
CA ARG A 44 -13.33 3.29 38.96
C ARG A 44 -14.20 2.18 38.38
N GLY A 45 -13.85 0.93 38.69
CA GLY A 45 -14.63 -0.25 38.29
C GLY A 45 -16.08 -0.20 38.77
N GLY A 46 -17.00 -0.74 37.96
CA GLY A 46 -18.45 -0.77 38.23
C GLY A 46 -19.20 0.52 37.85
N THR A 47 -18.51 1.50 37.26
CA THR A 47 -19.16 2.71 36.71
C THR A 47 -19.60 2.49 35.26
N GLN A 48 -20.59 3.27 34.81
CA GLN A 48 -21.00 3.30 33.40
C GLN A 48 -19.85 3.67 32.46
N SER A 49 -18.94 4.54 32.90
CA SER A 49 -17.74 4.91 32.13
C SER A 49 -16.78 3.73 31.95
N ALA A 50 -16.60 2.88 32.97
CA ALA A 50 -15.79 1.67 32.85
C ALA A 50 -16.42 0.66 31.87
N ALA A 51 -17.75 0.51 31.90
CA ALA A 51 -18.47 -0.35 30.95
C ALA A 51 -18.35 0.16 29.50
N ALA A 52 -18.57 1.46 29.27
CA ALA A 52 -18.46 2.06 27.95
C ALA A 52 -17.03 1.95 27.37
N LEU A 53 -15.99 2.07 28.21
CA LEU A 53 -14.60 1.87 27.78
C LEU A 53 -14.29 0.40 27.50
N ALA A 54 -14.86 -0.53 28.25
CA ALA A 54 -14.73 -1.96 27.98
C ALA A 54 -15.42 -2.34 26.66
N ASP A 55 -16.61 -1.81 26.39
CA ASP A 55 -17.31 -2.00 25.12
C ASP A 55 -16.50 -1.42 23.96
N LEU A 56 -15.91 -0.22 24.13
CA LEU A 56 -15.02 0.39 23.14
C LEU A 56 -13.75 -0.45 22.88
N ALA A 57 -13.22 -1.12 23.90
CA ALA A 57 -12.06 -2.00 23.75
C ALA A 57 -12.41 -3.33 23.03
N ILE A 58 -13.66 -3.75 23.09
CA ILE A 58 -14.19 -4.95 22.42
C ILE A 58 -14.75 -4.61 21.01
N ASP A 59 -14.81 -3.32 20.67
CA ASP A 59 -15.54 -2.78 19.52
C ASP A 59 -14.98 -3.23 18.16
N PRO A 60 -15.84 -3.45 17.15
CA PRO A 60 -15.49 -3.60 15.72
C PRO A 60 -14.49 -2.60 15.16
N LEU A 61 -14.26 -1.45 15.80
CA LEU A 61 -13.22 -0.48 15.39
C LEU A 61 -11.85 -1.14 15.17
N GLY A 62 -11.42 -2.04 16.07
CA GLY A 62 -10.17 -2.78 15.89
C GLY A 62 -10.21 -3.73 14.69
N VAL A 63 -11.34 -4.43 14.51
CA VAL A 63 -11.55 -5.37 13.41
C VAL A 63 -11.60 -4.66 12.06
N ASP A 64 -12.31 -3.54 11.97
CA ASP A 64 -12.45 -2.73 10.76
C ASP A 64 -11.12 -2.06 10.39
N ILE A 65 -10.33 -1.61 11.38
CA ILE A 65 -8.99 -1.07 11.13
C ILE A 65 -8.05 -2.17 10.62
N VAL A 66 -8.11 -3.38 11.19
CA VAL A 66 -7.32 -4.52 10.69
C VAL A 66 -7.75 -4.89 9.27
N ALA A 67 -9.05 -4.93 8.97
CA ALA A 67 -9.56 -5.18 7.63
C ALA A 67 -9.11 -4.11 6.63
N ALA A 68 -9.22 -2.83 6.99
CA ALA A 68 -8.75 -1.71 6.17
C ALA A 68 -7.25 -1.79 5.91
N LYS A 69 -6.45 -2.09 6.94
CA LYS A 69 -5.01 -2.30 6.81
C LYS A 69 -4.68 -3.44 5.83
N GLN A 70 -5.39 -4.55 5.93
CA GLN A 70 -5.20 -5.69 5.03
C GLN A 70 -5.54 -5.32 3.58
N GLN A 71 -6.62 -4.57 3.38
CA GLN A 71 -7.07 -4.11 2.06
C GLN A 71 -6.06 -3.13 1.43
N VAL A 72 -5.57 -2.17 2.21
CA VAL A 72 -4.53 -1.20 1.77
C VAL A 72 -3.25 -1.93 1.40
N SER A 73 -2.76 -2.84 2.25
CA SER A 73 -1.57 -3.64 1.98
C SER A 73 -1.70 -4.47 0.70
N THR A 74 -2.87 -5.10 0.50
CA THR A 74 -3.17 -5.87 -0.71
C THR A 74 -3.17 -4.98 -1.96
N ALA A 75 -3.76 -3.78 -1.88
CA ALA A 75 -3.79 -2.84 -2.98
C ALA A 75 -2.38 -2.32 -3.34
N ILE A 76 -1.56 -2.00 -2.34
CA ILE A 76 -0.15 -1.61 -2.52
C ILE A 76 0.63 -2.71 -3.23
N ALA A 77 0.51 -3.97 -2.77
CA ALA A 77 1.19 -5.11 -3.37
C ALA A 77 0.76 -5.35 -4.82
N ALA A 78 -0.55 -5.29 -5.11
CA ALA A 78 -1.08 -5.42 -6.46
C ALA A 78 -0.57 -4.31 -7.38
N THR A 79 -0.55 -3.06 -6.90
CA THR A 79 -0.08 -1.90 -7.68
C THR A 79 1.42 -2.00 -7.97
N ARG A 80 2.22 -2.41 -6.97
CA ARG A 80 3.66 -2.65 -7.17
C ARG A 80 3.92 -3.72 -8.23
N SER A 81 3.15 -4.81 -8.20
CA SER A 81 3.25 -5.88 -9.20
C SER A 81 2.90 -5.37 -10.60
N ALA A 82 1.85 -4.56 -10.72
CA ALA A 82 1.43 -3.97 -11.99
C ALA A 82 2.50 -3.04 -12.59
N ILE A 83 3.12 -2.18 -11.78
CA ILE A 83 4.22 -1.31 -12.24
C ILE A 83 5.43 -2.15 -12.68
N ALA A 84 5.81 -3.16 -11.90
CA ALA A 84 6.94 -4.01 -12.26
C ALA A 84 6.69 -4.80 -13.56
N ALA A 85 5.45 -5.22 -13.82
CA ALA A 85 5.06 -5.86 -15.07
C ALA A 85 5.13 -4.87 -16.26
N TYR A 86 4.71 -3.63 -16.04
CA TYR A 86 4.81 -2.56 -17.04
C TYR A 86 6.27 -2.25 -17.39
N GLU A 87 7.12 -2.02 -16.39
CA GLU A 87 8.56 -1.76 -16.58
C GLU A 87 9.24 -2.91 -17.35
N ARG A 88 8.95 -4.17 -17.00
CA ARG A 88 9.50 -5.34 -17.70
C ARG A 88 9.01 -5.42 -19.15
N GLY A 89 7.74 -5.13 -19.40
CA GLY A 89 7.18 -5.11 -20.76
C GLY A 89 7.87 -4.06 -21.63
N ASP A 90 8.12 -2.87 -21.08
CA ASP A 90 8.84 -1.80 -21.77
C ASP A 90 10.30 -2.19 -22.09
N GLU A 91 11.00 -2.83 -21.15
CA GLU A 91 12.35 -3.36 -21.36
C GLU A 91 12.40 -4.44 -22.45
N GLU A 92 11.43 -5.36 -22.47
CA GLU A 92 11.32 -6.41 -23.49
C GLU A 92 11.03 -5.81 -24.87
N MET A 93 10.14 -4.83 -24.97
CA MET A 93 9.86 -4.12 -26.22
C MET A 93 11.09 -3.36 -26.73
N ALA A 94 11.80 -2.65 -25.86
CA ALA A 94 13.03 -1.95 -26.22
C ALA A 94 14.12 -2.93 -26.70
N THR A 95 14.26 -4.07 -26.03
CA THR A 95 15.21 -5.13 -26.40
C THR A 95 14.87 -5.73 -27.77
N ASN A 96 13.60 -6.01 -28.03
CA ASN A 96 13.15 -6.56 -29.31
C ASN A 96 13.31 -5.55 -30.45
N ALA A 97 13.00 -4.27 -30.20
CA ALA A 97 13.21 -3.20 -31.17
C ALA A 97 14.69 -3.06 -31.54
N ASN A 98 15.60 -3.07 -30.56
CA ASN A 98 17.04 -3.00 -30.81
C ASN A 98 17.56 -4.19 -31.63
N ARG A 99 17.03 -5.41 -31.43
CA ARG A 99 17.38 -6.56 -32.28
C ARG A 99 16.93 -6.36 -33.73
N HIS A 100 15.70 -5.89 -33.94
CA HIS A 100 15.18 -5.66 -35.29
C HIS A 100 15.96 -4.57 -36.04
N VAL A 101 16.43 -3.52 -35.35
CA VAL A 101 17.30 -2.51 -35.97
C VAL A 101 18.65 -3.10 -36.35
N ALA A 102 19.26 -3.91 -35.48
CA ALA A 102 20.53 -4.57 -35.77
C ALA A 102 20.44 -5.57 -36.94
N ASP A 103 19.33 -6.28 -37.09
CA ASP A 103 19.08 -7.20 -38.20
C ASP A 103 18.88 -6.45 -39.54
N VAL A 104 18.25 -5.28 -39.53
CA VAL A 104 18.07 -4.43 -40.72
C VAL A 104 19.37 -3.76 -41.15
N GLU A 105 20.24 -3.39 -40.21
CA GLU A 105 21.55 -2.78 -40.50
C GLU A 105 22.56 -3.79 -41.09
N TRP A 106 22.34 -5.09 -40.88
CA TRP A 106 23.16 -6.18 -41.44
C TRP A 106 22.57 -6.89 -42.67
N GLY A 107 21.28 -6.74 -42.94
CA GLY A 107 20.59 -7.34 -44.08
C GLY A 107 20.37 -6.41 -45.28
N GLY A 108 20.97 -5.23 -45.27
CA GLY A 108 20.76 -4.16 -46.25
C GLY A 108 21.66 -4.16 -47.49
N ASP A 109 22.44 -5.22 -47.71
CA ASP A 109 23.21 -5.44 -48.94
C ASP A 109 22.96 -6.86 -49.45
N GLU A 110 22.02 -7.00 -50.39
CA GLU A 110 22.10 -7.83 -51.62
C GLU A 110 20.84 -7.66 -52.50
#